data_AF-A0A954Y379-F1
#
_entry.id   AF-A0A954Y379-F1
#
_cell.length_a   1.000
_cell.length_b   1.000
_cell.length_c   1.000
_cell.angle_alpha   90.00
_cell.angle_beta   90.00
_cell.angle_gamma   90.00
#
_symmetry.space_group_name_H-M   'P 1'
#
loop_
_entity.id
_entity.type
_entity.pdbx_description
1 polymer ?
#
loop_
_entity_poly.entity_id
_entity_poly.type
_entity_poly.pdbx_seq_one_letter_code
_entity_poly.pdbx_strand_id
1 'polypeptide(L)'
;MTLPDPHTKKDPREASTQRASRNFSIALLYVLAFLSGVSQTFGLTSSLAELVSSVLFVSAVTSAAVADSRVRRFAFLRVLQELFFFTWPIASLIYLVRTRGWRGLGWWCLHAIGLFLAMCFSFLAAFVALY
;
A
#
# COMPACT_ATOMS: atom_id res chain seq x y z
N MET A 1 11.42 23.54 21.57
CA MET A 1 10.61 22.50 20.91
C MET A 1 9.15 22.87 21.11
N THR A 2 8.59 23.67 20.21
CA THR A 2 7.23 24.23 20.31
C THR A 2 6.22 23.15 19.95
N LEU A 3 5.33 22.82 20.89
CA LEU A 3 4.23 21.90 20.66
C LEU A 3 3.28 22.52 19.61
N PRO A 4 2.93 21.80 18.53
CA PRO A 4 2.04 22.32 17.50
C PRO A 4 0.65 22.62 18.07
N ASP A 5 0.12 23.80 17.74
CA ASP A 5 -1.16 24.30 18.21
C ASP A 5 -2.32 23.38 17.79
N PRO A 6 -3.07 22.79 18.73
CA PRO A 6 -4.16 21.86 18.45
C PRO A 6 -5.33 22.50 17.67
N HIS A 7 -5.41 23.83 17.59
CA HIS A 7 -6.50 24.54 16.93
C HIS A 7 -6.23 24.98 15.49
N THR A 8 -5.12 24.54 14.90
CA THR A 8 -4.85 24.79 13.47
C THR A 8 -5.85 24.00 12.63
N LYS A 9 -6.98 24.64 12.31
CA LYS A 9 -8.05 24.14 11.44
C LYS A 9 -7.45 23.97 10.06
N LYS A 10 -7.06 22.73 9.71
CA LYS A 10 -6.48 22.41 8.40
C LYS A 10 -7.40 22.92 7.31
N ASP A 11 -6.84 23.63 6.35
CA ASP A 11 -7.56 24.06 5.16
C ASP A 11 -8.23 22.82 4.53
N PRO A 12 -9.55 22.82 4.28
CA PRO A 12 -10.24 21.72 3.62
C PRO A 12 -9.56 21.27 2.31
N ARG A 13 -8.81 22.15 1.63
CA ARG A 13 -8.01 21.82 0.44
C ARG A 13 -6.81 20.89 0.71
N GLU A 14 -6.18 20.98 1.88
CA GLU A 14 -5.09 20.06 2.24
C GLU A 14 -5.62 18.66 2.54
N ALA A 15 -6.78 18.58 3.19
CA ALA A 15 -7.41 17.30 3.54
C ALA A 15 -7.87 16.54 2.29
N SER A 16 -8.38 17.22 1.26
CA SER A 16 -8.76 16.59 -0.01
C SER A 16 -7.54 16.08 -0.78
N THR A 17 -6.46 16.87 -0.84
CA THR A 17 -5.21 16.49 -1.52
C THR A 17 -4.57 15.25 -0.87
N GLN A 18 -4.58 15.18 0.47
CA GLN A 18 -4.07 14.02 1.21
C GLN A 18 -4.91 12.75 0.97
N ARG A 19 -6.23 12.87 0.87
CA ARG A 19 -7.12 11.74 0.51
C ARG A 19 -6.89 11.28 -0.93
N ALA A 20 -6.73 12.21 -1.87
CA ALA A 20 -6.46 11.90 -3.26
C ALA A 20 -5.14 11.13 -3.42
N SER A 21 -4.07 11.59 -2.77
CA SER A 21 -2.76 10.91 -2.77
C SER A 21 -2.83 9.49 -2.19
N ARG A 22 -3.57 9.30 -1.09
CA ARG A 22 -3.81 7.96 -0.51
C ARG A 22 -4.55 7.05 -1.49
N ASN A 23 -5.64 7.53 -2.09
CA ASN A 23 -6.44 6.76 -3.02
C ASN A 23 -5.65 6.40 -4.29
N PHE A 24 -4.82 7.32 -4.79
CA PHE A 24 -3.93 7.07 -5.92
C PHE A 24 -2.91 5.96 -5.61
N SER A 25 -2.31 5.99 -4.41
CA SER A 25 -1.34 4.96 -3.99
C SER A 25 -1.99 3.58 -3.85
N ILE A 26 -3.22 3.53 -3.31
CA ILE A 26 -3.99 2.28 -3.24
C ILE A 26 -4.34 1.79 -4.64
N ALA A 27 -4.83 2.66 -5.52
CA ALA A 27 -5.13 2.30 -6.90
C ALA A 27 -3.89 1.75 -7.63
N LEU A 28 -2.74 2.37 -7.43
CA LEU A 28 -1.47 1.94 -8.02
C LEU A 28 -1.06 0.54 -7.53
N LEU A 29 -1.31 0.21 -6.26
CA LEU A 29 -1.09 -1.14 -5.73
C LEU A 29 -1.99 -2.19 -6.40
N TYR A 30 -3.26 -1.88 -6.61
CA TYR A 30 -4.18 -2.79 -7.32
C TYR A 30 -3.78 -2.98 -8.78
N VAL A 31 -3.37 -1.91 -9.46
CA VAL A 31 -2.88 -1.99 -10.85
C VAL A 31 -1.61 -2.84 -10.93
N LEU A 32 -0.66 -2.66 -10.01
CA LEU A 32 0.56 -3.48 -9.96
C LEU A 32 0.26 -4.95 -9.66
N ALA A 33 -0.70 -5.25 -8.77
CA ALA A 33 -1.15 -6.61 -8.49
C ALA A 33 -1.80 -7.27 -9.71
N PHE A 34 -2.60 -6.50 -10.44
CA PHE A 34 -3.20 -6.97 -11.68
C PHE A 34 -2.15 -7.29 -12.74
N LEU A 35 -1.23 -6.34 -13.00
CA LEU A 35 -0.14 -6.52 -13.96
C LEU A 35 0.79 -7.68 -13.60
N SER A 36 1.06 -7.88 -12.30
CA SER A 36 1.85 -9.02 -11.83
C SER A 36 1.17 -10.36 -12.17
N GLY A 37 -0.13 -10.49 -11.90
CA GLY A 37 -0.89 -11.70 -12.24
C GLY A 37 -0.87 -11.99 -13.75
N VAL A 38 -1.05 -10.95 -14.57
CA VAL A 38 -0.97 -11.07 -16.04
C VAL A 38 0.44 -11.49 -16.49
N SER A 39 1.49 -10.88 -15.94
CA SER A 39 2.88 -11.17 -16.33
C SER A 39 3.30 -12.62 -16.08
N GLN A 40 2.77 -13.24 -15.01
CA GLN A 40 3.02 -14.66 -14.70
C GLN A 40 2.42 -15.60 -15.74
N THR A 41 1.23 -15.27 -16.27
CA THR A 41 0.56 -16.13 -17.26
C THR A 41 1.24 -16.07 -18.63
N PHE A 42 1.76 -14.92 -19.04
CA PHE A 42 2.49 -14.78 -20.31
C PHE A 42 3.93 -15.32 -20.25
N GLY A 43 4.39 -15.83 -19.09
CA GLY A 43 5.77 -16.31 -18.93
C GLY A 43 6.81 -15.20 -19.13
N LEU A 44 6.43 -13.93 -18.96
CA LEU A 44 7.32 -12.77 -19.07
C LEU A 44 8.17 -12.57 -17.80
N THR A 45 8.50 -13.67 -17.11
CA THR A 45 9.25 -13.69 -15.85
C THR A 45 10.74 -13.61 -16.14
N SER A 46 11.21 -12.42 -16.52
CA SER A 46 12.63 -12.08 -16.47
C SER A 46 12.99 -11.62 -15.05
N SER A 47 14.13 -12.05 -14.52
CA SER A 47 14.56 -11.69 -13.16
C SER A 47 14.63 -10.18 -12.94
N LEU A 48 14.92 -9.41 -13.99
CA LEU A 48 14.88 -7.94 -13.97
C LEU A 48 13.46 -7.39 -13.84
N ALA A 49 12.48 -7.94 -14.55
CA ALA A 49 11.08 -7.51 -14.45
C ALA A 49 10.49 -7.81 -13.07
N GLU A 50 10.85 -8.94 -12.46
CA GLU A 50 10.48 -9.29 -11.09
C GLU A 50 11.10 -8.36 -10.05
N LEU A 51 12.36 -7.96 -10.26
CA LEU A 51 13.04 -7.01 -9.37
C LEU A 51 12.40 -5.62 -9.48
N VAL A 52 12.13 -5.14 -10.70
CA VAL A 52 11.47 -3.85 -10.94
C VAL A 52 10.05 -3.86 -10.37
N SER A 53 9.27 -4.92 -10.58
CA SER A 53 7.92 -5.03 -10.03
C SER A 53 7.94 -5.05 -8.50
N SER A 54 8.87 -5.77 -7.88
CA SER A 54 9.06 -5.78 -6.43
C SER A 54 9.39 -4.40 -5.88
N VAL A 55 10.30 -3.65 -6.53
CA VAL A 55 10.64 -2.27 -6.13
C VAL A 55 9.44 -1.32 -6.29
N LEU A 56 8.69 -1.45 -7.38
CA LEU A 56 7.47 -0.66 -7.60
C LEU A 56 6.40 -0.96 -6.55
N PHE A 57 6.27 -2.22 -6.16
CA PHE A 57 5.35 -2.63 -5.10
C PHE A 57 5.73 -2.05 -3.75
N VAL A 58 6.99 -2.22 -3.35
CA VAL A 58 7.47 -1.72 -2.06
C VAL A 58 7.39 -0.19 -2.01
N SER A 59 7.73 0.51 -3.09
CA SER A 59 7.60 1.97 -3.15
C SER A 59 6.15 2.45 -3.11
N ALA A 60 5.21 1.75 -3.77
CA ALA A 60 3.78 2.04 -3.73
C ALA A 60 3.18 1.81 -2.33
N VAL A 61 3.59 0.75 -1.62
CA VAL A 61 3.16 0.51 -0.24
C VAL A 61 3.75 1.54 0.70
N THR A 62 5.03 1.87 0.54
CA THR A 62 5.69 2.87 1.37
C THR A 62 5.05 4.24 1.19
N SER A 63 4.72 4.64 -0.05
CA SER A 63 4.04 5.91 -0.32
C SER A 63 2.61 5.93 0.25
N ALA A 64 1.86 4.82 0.15
CA ALA A 64 0.55 4.67 0.78
C ALA A 64 0.63 4.79 2.31
N ALA A 65 1.62 4.17 2.95
CA ALA A 65 1.85 4.24 4.39
C ALA A 65 2.23 5.66 4.85
N VAL A 66 3.07 6.36 4.08
CA VAL A 66 3.43 7.76 4.32
C VAL A 66 2.21 8.68 4.16
N ALA A 67 1.35 8.43 3.17
CA ALA A 67 0.11 9.17 3.02
C ALA A 67 -0.86 8.92 4.19
N ASP A 68 -1.00 7.67 4.66
CA ASP A 68 -1.86 7.35 5.81
C ASP A 68 -1.35 7.97 7.12
N SER A 69 -0.03 8.01 7.33
CA SER A 69 0.56 8.64 8.52
C SER A 69 0.36 10.15 8.56
N ARG A 70 0.46 10.84 7.41
CA ARG A 70 0.16 12.28 7.27
C ARG A 70 -1.30 12.60 7.57
N VAL A 71 -2.24 11.74 7.16
CA VAL A 71 -3.67 11.90 7.46
C VAL A 71 -3.95 11.71 8.94
N ARG A 72 -3.26 10.77 9.60
CA ARG A 72 -3.50 10.40 11.01
C ARG A 72 -2.74 11.24 12.04
N ARG A 73 -1.88 12.17 11.60
CA ARG A 73 -1.04 13.02 12.47
C ARG A 73 -0.19 12.21 13.48
N PHE A 74 0.13 10.96 13.16
CA PHE A 74 1.02 10.14 13.99
C PHE A 74 2.46 10.30 13.50
N ALA A 75 3.41 10.49 14.41
CA ALA A 75 4.82 10.59 14.08
C ALA A 75 5.29 9.24 13.49
N PHE A 76 5.42 9.20 12.17
CA PHE A 76 6.00 8.05 11.48
C PHE A 76 7.50 8.08 11.76
N LEU A 77 7.96 7.18 12.64
CA LEU A 77 9.38 7.02 12.94
C LEU A 77 10.11 6.68 11.63
N ARG A 78 11.10 7.49 11.24
CA ARG A 78 11.93 7.28 10.04
C ARG A 78 12.50 5.86 9.96
N VAL A 79 12.88 5.31 11.12
CA VAL A 79 13.35 3.93 11.27
C VAL A 79 12.28 2.91 10.87
N LEU A 80 11.00 3.18 11.16
CA LEU A 80 9.90 2.33 10.76
C LEU A 80 9.67 2.37 9.24
N GLN A 81 10.03 3.46 8.58
CA GLN A 81 9.92 3.61 7.13
C GLN A 81 10.90 2.71 6.38
N GLU A 82 12.13 2.61 6.88
CA GLU A 82 13.14 1.67 6.37
C GLU A 82 12.79 0.22 6.73
N LEU A 83 12.29 -0.03 7.95
CA LEU A 83 11.80 -1.35 8.34
C LEU A 83 10.59 -1.80 7.50
N PHE A 84 9.70 -0.88 7.12
CA PHE A 84 8.57 -1.16 6.22
C PHE A 84 9.04 -1.63 4.84
N PHE A 85 10.19 -1.17 4.38
CA PHE A 85 10.76 -1.58 3.11
C PHE A 85 11.17 -3.06 3.12
N PHE A 86 11.76 -3.53 4.23
CA PHE A 86 12.25 -4.91 4.37
C PHE A 86 11.22 -5.90 4.95
N THR A 87 10.33 -5.43 5.82
CA THR A 87 9.39 -6.27 6.58
C THR A 87 7.95 -5.82 6.40
N TRP A 88 7.61 -5.28 5.23
CA TRP A 88 6.29 -4.73 4.89
C TRP A 88 5.12 -5.43 5.59
N PRO A 89 4.87 -6.75 5.43
CA PRO A 89 3.66 -7.35 5.96
C PRO A 89 3.60 -7.25 7.49
N ILE A 90 4.71 -7.48 8.16
CA ILE A 90 4.81 -7.46 9.63
C ILE A 90 4.80 -6.01 10.14
N ALA A 91 5.56 -5.11 9.52
CA ALA A 91 5.64 -3.71 9.91
C ALA A 91 4.29 -3.00 9.75
N SER A 92 3.57 -3.28 8.66
CA SER A 92 2.22 -2.77 8.44
C SER A 92 1.22 -3.29 9.47
N LEU A 93 1.30 -4.57 9.82
CA LEU A 93 0.49 -5.17 10.87
C LEU A 93 0.74 -4.51 12.23
N ILE A 94 2.01 -4.39 12.64
CA ILE A 94 2.41 -3.77 13.92
C ILE A 94 1.93 -2.32 13.98
N TYR A 95 2.10 -1.55 12.89
CA TYR A 95 1.64 -0.17 12.81
C TYR A 95 0.11 -0.05 12.93
N LEU A 96 -0.64 -0.91 12.24
CA LEU A 96 -2.10 -0.92 12.27
C LEU A 96 -2.65 -1.34 13.63
N VAL A 97 -2.06 -2.35 14.26
CA VAL A 97 -2.41 -2.76 15.63
C VAL A 97 -2.11 -1.62 16.61
N ARG A 98 -0.96 -0.95 16.47
CA ARG A 98 -0.58 0.17 17.36
C ARG A 98 -1.48 1.40 17.18
N THR A 99 -1.92 1.70 15.97
CA THR A 99 -2.70 2.93 15.68
C THR A 99 -4.21 2.75 15.73
N ARG A 100 -4.73 1.55 15.43
CA ARG A 100 -6.17 1.28 15.31
C ARG A 100 -6.65 0.08 16.14
N GLY A 101 -5.76 -0.59 16.87
CA GLY A 101 -6.07 -1.81 17.60
C GLY A 101 -6.54 -2.94 16.68
N TRP A 102 -7.44 -3.78 17.19
CA TRP A 102 -7.99 -4.95 16.48
C TRP A 102 -8.79 -4.58 15.23
N ARG A 103 -9.41 -3.39 15.19
CA ARG A 103 -10.13 -2.90 14.00
C ARG A 103 -9.18 -2.66 12.82
N GLY A 104 -7.93 -2.27 13.09
CA GLY A 104 -6.90 -2.12 12.06
C GLY A 104 -6.57 -3.45 11.37
N LEU A 105 -6.57 -4.54 12.14
CA LEU A 105 -6.32 -5.89 11.64
C LEU A 105 -7.37 -6.31 10.60
N GLY A 106 -8.65 -6.02 10.85
CA GLY A 106 -9.73 -6.33 9.92
C GLY A 106 -9.58 -5.61 8.56
N TRP A 107 -9.27 -4.31 8.58
CA TRP A 107 -9.01 -3.54 7.35
C TRP A 107 -7.77 -4.03 6.61
N TRP A 108 -6.71 -4.39 7.34
CA TRP A 108 -5.51 -4.98 6.75
C TRP A 108 -5.82 -6.31 6.07
N CYS A 109 -6.54 -7.19 6.76
CA CYS A 109 -6.93 -8.49 6.23
C CYS A 109 -7.83 -8.33 4.99
N LEU A 110 -8.76 -7.37 5.00
CA LEU A 110 -9.61 -7.06 3.86
C LEU A 110 -8.79 -6.62 2.63
N HIS A 111 -7.77 -5.77 2.83
CA HIS A 111 -6.88 -5.37 1.74
C HIS A 111 -5.98 -6.52 1.27
N ALA A 112 -5.47 -7.35 2.18
CA ALA A 112 -4.68 -8.53 1.83
C ALA A 112 -5.49 -9.52 0.99
N ILE A 113 -6.73 -9.81 1.40
CA ILE A 113 -7.68 -10.64 0.65
C ILE A 113 -8.01 -9.99 -0.69
N GLY A 114 -8.24 -8.68 -0.73
CA GLY A 114 -8.54 -7.96 -1.96
C GLY A 114 -7.39 -8.00 -2.98
N LEU A 115 -6.14 -7.85 -2.52
CA LEU A 115 -4.95 -7.99 -3.37
C LEU A 115 -4.79 -9.43 -3.87
N PHE A 116 -5.00 -10.42 -2.99
CA PHE A 116 -4.96 -11.82 -3.35
C PHE A 116 -6.01 -12.18 -4.41
N LEU A 117 -7.26 -11.77 -4.19
CA LEU A 117 -8.34 -11.96 -5.17
C LEU A 117 -8.05 -11.26 -6.49
N ALA A 118 -7.54 -10.02 -6.45
CA ALA A 118 -7.15 -9.31 -7.68
C ALA A 118 -6.10 -10.11 -8.46
N MET A 119 -5.08 -10.64 -7.78
CA MET A 119 -4.07 -11.49 -8.41
C MET A 119 -4.67 -12.77 -9.00
N CYS A 120 -5.52 -13.48 -8.25
CA CYS A 120 -6.23 -14.67 -8.73
C CYS A 120 -7.13 -14.39 -9.94
N PHE A 121 -7.93 -13.32 -9.91
CA PHE A 121 -8.78 -12.93 -11.04
C PHE A 121 -7.96 -12.57 -12.27
N SER A 122 -6.84 -11.86 -12.10
CA SER A 122 -5.93 -11.50 -13.18
C SER A 122 -5.33 -12.73 -13.83
N PHE A 123 -4.88 -13.67 -13.00
CA PHE A 123 -4.33 -14.95 -13.44
C PHE A 123 -5.39 -15.77 -14.19
N LEU A 124 -6.60 -15.88 -13.64
CA LEU A 124 -7.71 -16.60 -14.28
C LEU A 124 -8.11 -15.95 -15.62
N ALA A 125 -8.24 -14.63 -15.66
CA ALA A 125 -8.59 -13.89 -16.88
C ALA A 125 -7.52 -14.05 -17.96
N ALA A 126 -6.24 -13.99 -17.59
CA ALA A 126 -5.15 -14.22 -18.53
C ALA A 126 -5.13 -15.68 -19.01
N PHE A 127 -5.41 -16.65 -18.13
CA PHE A 127 -5.49 -18.07 -18.49
C PHE A 127 -6.62 -18.32 -19.49
N VAL A 128 -7.81 -17.79 -19.25
CA VAL A 128 -8.97 -17.86 -20.18
C VAL A 128 -8.68 -17.15 -21.50
N ALA A 129 -7.87 -16.08 -21.50
CA ALA A 129 -7.51 -15.39 -22.74
C ALA A 129 -6.52 -16.18 -23.62
N LEU A 130 -5.76 -17.12 -23.02
CA LEU A 130 -4.72 -17.89 -23.69
C LEU A 130 -5.18 -19.29 -24.14
N TYR A 131 -6.23 -19.85 -23.53
CA TYR A 131 -6.79 -21.18 -23.80
C TYR A 131 -8.23 -21.11 -24.28
#